data_AF-A0A969HB00-F1
#
_entry.id   AF-A0A969HB00-F1
#
_cell.length_a   1.000
_cell.length_b   1.000
_cell.length_c   1.000
_cell.angle_alpha   90.00
_cell.angle_beta   90.00
_cell.angle_gamma   90.00
#
_symmetry.space_group_name_H-M   'P 1'
#
loop_
_entity.id
_entity.type
_entity.pdbx_description
1 polymer ?
#
loop_
_entity_poly.entity_id
_entity_poly.type
_entity_poly.pdbx_seq_one_letter_code
_entity_poly.pdbx_strand_id
1 'polypeptide(L)'
;MQAIEDRYYSQVQGDYLNPYEHPPAKPFFTYLLMGAIVLVWLAQELAGGSQTDEVLIKFGANYGPLILQGEVWRLFTSMFLHIGAQHLAFNFIGLIAFGFEMERLYGRARFIIVYLLAGLFGSLTSFAVHGPMTYSAGASGAIFGIVGMQLAFFLFYRRRLGEFGRRQRNTALVLIGVSLVLGFSGLMPADNFAHLGGFLAGFVLAYPLVPRYRIDPNNTRRRIQDRASLRRRWWMPVLSVVALVSATWLVFSFWASGWGGIEPGGHSGGGTIAYGQTVQGQLRDEAGDLWTFEGKAGQVVTISMQSNEIDAQIGLFDPDNEYLTEDDDSGGGYNARIETYILPVSGTYTIYAVSSDGQPGAYNLILKLDNSINQTS
;
A
#
# COMPACT_ATOMS: atom_id res chain seq x y z
N MET A 1 -35.27 -12.51 37.33
CA MET A 1 -34.21 -13.20 36.54
C MET A 1 -33.40 -12.24 35.69
N GLN A 2 -34.02 -11.33 34.93
CA GLN A 2 -33.31 -10.33 34.11
C GLN A 2 -32.34 -9.41 34.90
N ALA A 3 -32.73 -8.96 36.11
CA ALA A 3 -31.86 -8.18 37.00
C ALA A 3 -30.72 -8.98 37.65
N ILE A 4 -30.76 -10.32 37.61
CA ILE A 4 -29.70 -11.20 38.11
C ILE A 4 -28.74 -11.54 36.95
N GLU A 5 -29.24 -11.70 35.72
CA GLU A 5 -28.39 -11.79 34.53
C GLU A 5 -27.63 -10.48 34.27
N ASP A 6 -28.28 -9.31 34.41
CA ASP A 6 -27.58 -8.01 34.29
C ASP A 6 -26.52 -7.81 35.39
N ARG A 7 -26.73 -8.39 36.58
CA ARG A 7 -25.76 -8.36 37.69
C ARG A 7 -24.64 -9.41 37.53
N TYR A 8 -24.89 -10.52 36.83
CA TYR A 8 -23.88 -11.53 36.48
C TYR A 8 -23.00 -11.04 35.32
N TYR A 9 -23.57 -10.33 34.34
CA TYR A 9 -22.81 -9.72 33.24
C TYR A 9 -22.08 -8.42 33.61
N SER A 10 -22.48 -7.73 34.70
CA SER A 10 -21.70 -6.62 35.26
C SER A 10 -20.45 -7.08 36.01
N GLN A 11 -20.44 -8.32 36.54
CA GLN A 11 -19.27 -8.91 37.20
C GLN A 11 -18.18 -9.39 36.22
N VAL A 12 -18.51 -9.80 34.99
CA VAL A 12 -17.51 -10.30 34.03
C VAL A 12 -16.58 -9.20 33.47
N GLN A 13 -16.96 -7.92 33.59
CA GLN A 13 -16.11 -6.76 33.22
C GLN A 13 -15.74 -5.85 34.42
N GLY A 14 -16.15 -6.21 35.64
CA GLY A 14 -15.93 -5.45 36.87
C GLY A 14 -14.47 -5.41 37.35
N ASP A 15 -13.60 -6.31 36.88
CA ASP A 15 -12.24 -6.47 37.41
C ASP A 15 -11.14 -5.66 36.69
N TYR A 16 -11.43 -5.12 35.49
CA TYR A 16 -10.41 -4.42 34.71
C TYR A 16 -10.42 -2.90 34.97
N LEU A 17 -9.25 -2.27 35.00
CA LEU A 17 -9.10 -0.82 35.14
C LEU A 17 -9.62 -0.09 33.90
N ASN A 18 -10.10 1.15 34.07
CA ASN A 18 -10.44 2.04 32.96
C ASN A 18 -9.15 2.52 32.29
N PRO A 19 -8.86 2.15 31.02
CA PRO A 19 -7.59 2.52 30.38
C PRO A 19 -7.43 4.03 30.14
N TYR A 20 -8.51 4.82 30.15
CA TYR A 20 -8.43 6.28 30.05
C TYR A 20 -7.95 6.96 31.34
N GLU A 21 -8.27 6.38 32.50
CA GLU A 21 -7.81 6.89 33.81
C GLU A 21 -6.37 6.45 34.08
N HIS A 22 -5.98 5.28 33.55
CA HIS A 22 -4.67 4.67 33.77
C HIS A 22 -4.05 4.20 32.45
N PRO A 23 -3.60 5.13 31.58
CA PRO A 23 -3.01 4.77 30.30
C PRO A 23 -1.66 4.06 30.50
N PRO A 24 -1.43 2.91 29.85
CA PRO A 24 -0.19 2.14 30.02
C PRO A 24 1.07 2.78 29.45
N ALA A 25 0.97 3.77 28.56
CA ALA A 25 2.15 4.39 27.94
C ALA A 25 1.95 5.87 27.62
N LYS A 26 3.09 6.59 27.54
CA LYS A 26 3.18 7.87 26.82
C LYS A 26 3.56 7.60 25.36
N PRO A 27 2.95 8.30 24.38
CA PRO A 27 3.28 8.14 22.97
C PRO A 27 4.76 8.33 22.68
N PHE A 28 5.29 7.50 21.79
CA PHE A 28 6.65 7.55 21.29
C PHE A 28 6.65 7.18 19.81
N PHE A 29 6.04 6.05 19.46
CA PHE A 29 6.00 5.57 18.08
C PHE A 29 5.16 6.48 17.18
N THR A 30 4.10 7.10 17.69
CA THR A 30 3.32 8.06 16.91
C THR A 30 4.21 9.24 16.46
N TYR A 31 5.01 9.81 17.38
CA TYR A 31 5.97 10.86 17.04
C TYR A 31 7.06 10.35 16.08
N LEU A 32 7.60 9.16 16.34
CA LEU A 32 8.64 8.58 15.50
C LEU A 32 8.15 8.35 14.06
N LEU A 33 6.92 7.82 13.89
CA LEU A 33 6.31 7.58 12.59
C LEU A 33 6.06 8.89 11.84
N MET A 34 5.49 9.90 12.51
CA MET A 34 5.32 11.23 11.92
C MET A 34 6.67 11.81 11.47
N GLY A 35 7.70 11.74 12.32
CA GLY A 35 9.04 12.21 11.98
C GLY A 35 9.64 11.46 10.79
N ALA A 36 9.56 10.13 10.78
CA ALA A 36 10.06 9.29 9.68
C ALA A 36 9.36 9.61 8.36
N ILE A 37 8.03 9.72 8.38
CA ILE A 37 7.23 10.07 7.20
C ILE A 37 7.64 11.43 6.62
N VAL A 38 7.81 12.46 7.46
CA VAL A 38 8.23 13.78 6.99
C VAL A 38 9.64 13.76 6.43
N LEU A 39 10.58 13.05 7.06
CA LEU A 39 11.95 12.93 6.56
C LEU A 39 11.99 12.25 5.20
N VAL A 40 11.22 11.17 5.02
CA VAL A 40 11.12 10.47 3.74
C VAL A 40 10.46 11.36 2.68
N TRP A 41 9.37 12.05 3.02
CA TRP A 41 8.71 12.97 2.09
C TRP A 41 9.61 14.13 1.66
N LEU A 42 10.36 14.73 2.59
CA LEU A 42 11.36 15.75 2.25
C LEU A 42 12.46 15.21 1.34
N ALA A 43 12.87 13.95 1.53
CA ALA A 43 13.82 13.30 0.64
C ALA A 43 13.26 13.07 -0.77
N GLN A 44 11.96 12.75 -0.90
CA GLN A 44 11.28 12.69 -2.21
C GLN A 44 11.28 14.06 -2.89
N GLU A 45 10.93 15.13 -2.16
CA GLU A 45 10.94 16.50 -2.68
C GLU A 45 12.33 16.93 -3.18
N LEU A 46 13.39 16.59 -2.42
CA LEU A 46 14.77 16.88 -2.82
C LEU A 46 15.27 16.05 -4.01
N ALA A 47 14.65 14.90 -4.28
CA ALA A 47 15.05 13.96 -5.33
C ALA A 47 14.32 14.15 -6.66
N GLY A 48 13.43 15.14 -6.76
CA GLY A 48 12.67 15.43 -7.99
C GLY A 48 11.18 15.69 -7.78
N GLY A 49 10.68 15.57 -6.55
CA GLY A 49 9.27 15.82 -6.19
C GLY A 49 8.56 14.58 -5.70
N SER A 50 7.59 14.73 -4.79
CA SER A 50 6.82 13.60 -4.28
C SER A 50 5.65 13.16 -5.18
N GLN A 51 5.43 13.87 -6.30
CA GLN A 51 4.35 13.60 -7.26
C GLN A 51 4.86 13.01 -8.58
N THR A 52 6.16 12.77 -8.69
CA THR A 52 6.79 12.16 -9.87
C THR A 52 6.92 10.65 -9.68
N ASP A 53 6.49 9.91 -10.69
CA ASP A 53 6.42 8.45 -10.70
C ASP A 53 7.81 7.84 -10.54
N GLU A 54 8.80 8.36 -11.26
CA GLU A 54 10.21 7.97 -11.13
C GLU A 54 10.69 8.05 -9.68
N VAL A 55 10.39 9.16 -8.98
CA VAL A 55 10.81 9.36 -7.59
C VAL A 55 10.07 8.38 -6.67
N LEU A 56 8.78 8.19 -6.86
CA LEU A 56 7.98 7.26 -6.06
C LEU A 56 8.47 5.82 -6.21
N ILE A 57 8.66 5.35 -7.44
CA ILE A 57 9.16 4.01 -7.75
C ILE A 57 10.57 3.84 -7.19
N LYS A 58 11.48 4.79 -7.42
CA LYS A 58 12.85 4.74 -6.91
C LYS A 58 12.92 4.67 -5.38
N PHE A 59 12.04 5.39 -4.69
CA PHE A 59 12.00 5.41 -3.23
C PHE A 59 11.27 4.21 -2.60
N GLY A 60 10.70 3.32 -3.41
CA GLY A 60 10.09 2.10 -2.91
C GLY A 60 8.58 2.12 -2.82
N ALA A 61 7.89 2.80 -3.74
CA ALA A 61 6.44 2.68 -3.88
C ALA A 61 6.04 1.21 -4.09
N ASN A 62 4.80 0.90 -3.69
CA ASN A 62 4.20 -0.42 -3.81
C ASN A 62 3.92 -0.72 -5.28
N TYR A 63 4.97 -1.07 -6.03
CA TYR A 63 4.94 -1.23 -7.47
C TYR A 63 5.14 -2.70 -7.84
N GLY A 64 4.12 -3.28 -8.47
CA GLY A 64 4.01 -4.71 -8.67
C GLY A 64 5.09 -5.38 -9.51
N PRO A 65 5.55 -4.80 -10.65
CA PRO A 65 6.58 -5.44 -11.47
C PRO A 65 7.85 -5.71 -10.68
N LEU A 66 8.30 -4.72 -9.91
CA LEU A 66 9.50 -4.85 -9.08
C LEU A 66 9.26 -5.78 -7.86
N ILE A 67 8.05 -5.77 -7.29
CA ILE A 67 7.65 -6.72 -6.25
C ILE A 67 7.74 -8.16 -6.74
N LEU A 68 7.25 -8.43 -7.96
CA LEU A 68 7.31 -9.76 -8.60
C LEU A 68 8.74 -10.19 -8.95
N GLN A 69 9.66 -9.23 -9.14
CA GLN A 69 11.10 -9.47 -9.32
C GLN A 69 11.85 -9.71 -7.99
N GLY A 70 11.15 -9.68 -6.86
CA GLY A 70 11.73 -9.98 -5.55
C GLY A 70 11.94 -8.76 -4.65
N GLU A 71 11.58 -7.55 -5.09
CA GLU A 71 11.62 -6.34 -4.26
C GLU A 71 10.44 -6.27 -3.28
N VAL A 72 10.17 -7.36 -2.57
CA VAL A 72 9.06 -7.53 -1.63
C VAL A 72 9.07 -6.51 -0.48
N TRP A 73 10.23 -5.89 -0.24
CA TRP A 73 10.42 -4.81 0.72
C TRP A 73 9.59 -3.56 0.37
N ARG A 74 9.16 -3.40 -0.89
CA ARG A 74 8.29 -2.31 -1.35
C ARG A 74 6.94 -2.26 -0.65
N LEU A 75 6.41 -3.41 -0.23
CA LEU A 75 5.20 -3.50 0.59
C LEU A 75 5.35 -2.73 1.92
N PHE A 76 6.58 -2.66 2.45
CA PHE A 76 6.90 -1.98 3.69
C PHE A 76 7.29 -0.51 3.47
N THR A 77 8.17 -0.22 2.51
CA THR A 77 8.68 1.14 2.28
C THR A 77 7.60 2.09 1.80
N SER A 78 6.64 1.61 1.01
CA SER A 78 5.49 2.39 0.52
C SER A 78 4.67 3.01 1.65
N MET A 79 4.68 2.41 2.85
CA MET A 79 3.98 2.93 4.03
C MET A 79 4.52 4.29 4.51
N PHE A 80 5.71 4.69 4.09
CA PHE A 80 6.36 5.94 4.52
C PHE A 80 6.39 7.01 3.44
N LEU A 81 6.16 6.64 2.18
CA LEU A 81 6.10 7.55 1.03
C LEU A 81 4.75 8.27 0.98
N HIS A 82 4.75 9.50 0.47
CA HIS A 82 3.52 10.27 0.28
C HIS A 82 3.52 10.97 -1.08
N ILE A 83 2.33 11.10 -1.68
CA ILE A 83 2.13 11.75 -2.97
C ILE A 83 1.61 13.16 -2.73
N GLY A 84 2.51 14.14 -2.77
CA GLY A 84 2.20 15.55 -2.51
C GLY A 84 1.86 15.88 -1.04
N ALA A 85 1.86 17.19 -0.74
CA ALA A 85 1.67 17.70 0.61
C ALA A 85 0.25 17.46 1.17
N GLN A 86 -0.78 17.45 0.31
CA GLN A 86 -2.16 17.22 0.74
C GLN A 86 -2.35 15.81 1.30
N HIS A 87 -1.84 14.78 0.61
CA HIS A 87 -1.93 13.40 1.08
C HIS A 87 -1.16 13.22 2.40
N LEU A 88 0.02 13.84 2.52
CA LEU A 88 0.79 13.89 3.76
C LEU A 88 -0.01 14.50 4.93
N ALA A 89 -0.65 15.65 4.70
CA ALA A 89 -1.42 16.34 5.72
C ALA A 89 -2.59 15.50 6.25
N PHE A 90 -3.32 14.80 5.38
CA PHE A 90 -4.41 13.91 5.82
C PHE A 90 -3.92 12.71 6.62
N ASN A 91 -2.80 12.10 6.25
CA ASN A 91 -2.19 11.03 7.05
C ASN A 91 -1.74 11.54 8.43
N PHE A 92 -1.23 12.77 8.50
CA PHE A 92 -0.89 13.41 9.77
C PHE A 92 -2.11 13.64 10.66
N ILE A 93 -3.20 14.16 10.09
CA ILE A 93 -4.47 14.31 10.81
C ILE A 93 -4.94 12.94 11.35
N GLY A 94 -4.85 11.88 10.54
CA GLY A 94 -5.17 10.52 10.97
C GLY A 94 -4.30 10.01 12.14
N LEU A 95 -2.97 10.18 12.05
CA LEU A 95 -2.05 9.78 13.12
C LEU A 95 -2.26 10.61 14.40
N ILE A 96 -2.58 11.89 14.28
CA ILE A 96 -2.89 12.75 15.43
C ILE A 96 -4.22 12.32 16.08
N ALA A 97 -5.25 12.09 15.27
CA ALA A 97 -6.58 11.73 15.73
C ALA A 97 -6.62 10.35 16.41
N PHE A 98 -5.94 9.36 15.83
CA PHE A 98 -6.04 7.96 16.24
C PHE A 98 -4.77 7.40 16.86
N GLY A 99 -3.60 7.76 16.33
CA GLY A 99 -2.30 7.21 16.73
C GLY A 99 -1.98 7.47 18.20
N PHE A 100 -2.01 8.73 18.62
CA PHE A 100 -1.73 9.11 20.01
C PHE A 100 -2.67 8.44 21.01
N GLU A 101 -3.97 8.37 20.69
CA GLU A 101 -4.95 7.75 21.56
C GLU A 101 -4.69 6.24 21.67
N MET A 102 -4.54 5.54 20.54
CA MET A 102 -4.38 4.10 20.54
C MET A 102 -3.03 3.66 21.12
N GLU A 103 -1.96 4.42 20.91
CA GLU A 103 -0.67 4.15 21.54
C GLU A 103 -0.74 4.30 23.07
N ARG A 104 -1.46 5.32 23.56
CA ARG A 104 -1.70 5.50 25.00
C ARG A 104 -2.52 4.36 25.57
N LEU A 105 -3.59 3.94 24.90
CA LEU A 105 -4.52 2.95 25.42
C LEU A 105 -3.98 1.52 25.34
N TYR A 106 -3.37 1.11 24.22
CA TYR A 106 -2.83 -0.23 24.05
C TYR A 106 -1.40 -0.40 24.59
N GLY A 107 -0.64 0.68 24.62
CA GLY A 107 0.79 0.68 24.90
C GLY A 107 1.64 0.53 23.64
N ARG A 108 2.88 1.03 23.73
CA ARG A 108 3.83 1.18 22.62
C ARG A 108 4.01 -0.07 21.75
N ALA A 109 4.26 -1.21 22.38
CA ALA A 109 4.58 -2.45 21.67
C ALA A 109 3.39 -3.00 20.86
N ARG A 110 2.18 -2.97 21.42
CA ARG A 110 0.98 -3.42 20.68
C ARG A 110 0.64 -2.48 19.55
N PHE A 111 0.75 -1.18 19.80
CA PHE A 111 0.49 -0.15 18.80
C PHE A 111 1.39 -0.32 17.58
N ILE A 112 2.71 -0.41 17.77
CA ILE A 112 3.62 -0.52 16.62
C ILE A 112 3.46 -1.84 15.88
N ILE A 113 3.19 -2.96 16.57
CA ILE A 113 2.91 -4.26 15.93
C ILE A 113 1.66 -4.16 15.05
N VAL A 114 0.57 -3.56 15.57
CA VAL A 114 -0.67 -3.41 14.80
C VAL A 114 -0.46 -2.47 13.62
N TYR A 115 0.20 -1.33 13.82
CA TYR A 115 0.48 -0.38 12.74
C TYR A 115 1.26 -1.03 11.59
N LEU A 116 2.36 -1.72 11.90
CA LEU A 116 3.22 -2.33 10.88
C LEU A 116 2.51 -3.48 10.16
N LEU A 117 1.91 -4.42 10.89
CA LEU A 117 1.26 -5.57 10.26
C LEU A 117 0.00 -5.17 9.47
N ALA A 118 -0.82 -4.25 10.00
CA ALA A 118 -1.98 -3.76 9.28
C ALA A 118 -1.58 -2.97 8.03
N GLY A 119 -0.51 -2.16 8.10
CA GLY A 119 0.04 -1.49 6.93
C GLY A 119 0.48 -2.46 5.84
N LEU A 120 1.22 -3.51 6.20
CA LEU A 120 1.65 -4.55 5.25
C LEU A 120 0.48 -5.32 4.63
N PHE A 121 -0.55 -5.65 5.42
CA PHE A 121 -1.78 -6.23 4.87
C PHE A 121 -2.50 -5.26 3.95
N GLY A 122 -2.50 -3.96 4.26
CA GLY A 122 -2.99 -2.91 3.37
C GLY A 122 -2.25 -2.86 2.04
N SER A 123 -0.92 -2.73 2.05
CA SER A 123 -0.09 -2.73 0.84
C SER A 123 -0.29 -4.01 0.02
N LEU A 124 -0.37 -5.17 0.67
CA LEU A 124 -0.62 -6.43 -0.01
C LEU A 124 -2.02 -6.50 -0.63
N THR A 125 -3.05 -5.99 0.06
CA THR A 125 -4.43 -5.97 -0.46
C THR A 125 -4.54 -5.03 -1.66
N SER A 126 -3.87 -3.88 -1.61
CA SER A 126 -3.74 -2.96 -2.74
C SER A 126 -3.14 -3.66 -3.96
N PHE A 127 -1.96 -4.26 -3.80
CA PHE A 127 -1.28 -5.00 -4.88
C PHE A 127 -2.13 -6.18 -5.41
N ALA A 128 -2.81 -6.91 -4.51
CA ALA A 128 -3.64 -8.04 -4.90
C ALA A 128 -4.86 -7.63 -5.76
N VAL A 129 -5.35 -6.41 -5.60
CA VAL A 129 -6.61 -5.96 -6.23
C VAL A 129 -6.39 -5.04 -7.42
N HIS A 130 -5.56 -4.00 -7.27
CA HIS A 130 -5.21 -3.11 -8.40
C HIS A 130 -4.32 -3.81 -9.42
N GLY A 131 -3.63 -4.85 -8.97
CA GLY A 131 -2.68 -5.57 -9.79
C GLY A 131 -1.34 -4.85 -9.88
N PRO A 132 -0.45 -5.39 -10.71
CA PRO A 132 0.96 -5.03 -10.65
C PRO A 132 1.24 -3.62 -11.15
N MET A 133 0.55 -3.19 -12.20
CA MET A 133 0.94 -1.99 -12.94
C MET A 133 0.57 -0.68 -12.26
N THR A 134 -0.32 -0.71 -11.28
CA THR A 134 -0.62 0.43 -10.42
C THR A 134 0.34 0.45 -9.24
N TYR A 135 0.98 1.61 -8.98
CA TYR A 135 1.71 1.81 -7.75
C TYR A 135 0.85 2.48 -6.67
N SER A 136 1.18 2.22 -5.40
CA SER A 136 0.60 2.96 -4.28
C SER A 136 1.66 3.38 -3.25
N ALA A 137 1.39 4.50 -2.57
CA ALA A 137 2.26 5.08 -1.56
C ALA A 137 1.41 5.78 -0.50
N GLY A 138 1.71 5.56 0.78
CA GLY A 138 1.02 6.23 1.88
C GLY A 138 0.96 5.41 3.16
N ALA A 139 0.99 6.09 4.30
CA ALA A 139 0.76 5.48 5.62
C ALA A 139 -0.70 5.07 5.87
N SER A 140 -1.61 5.39 4.95
CA SER A 140 -3.04 5.39 5.19
C SER A 140 -3.61 4.00 5.47
N GLY A 141 -3.13 2.94 4.80
CA GLY A 141 -3.49 1.56 5.15
C GLY A 141 -3.20 1.20 6.61
N ALA A 142 -2.03 1.60 7.12
CA ALA A 142 -1.65 1.40 8.52
C ALA A 142 -2.50 2.24 9.49
N ILE A 143 -2.83 3.49 9.10
CA ILE A 143 -3.74 4.36 9.87
C ILE A 143 -5.13 3.74 9.96
N PHE A 144 -5.68 3.23 8.86
CA PHE A 144 -6.94 2.49 8.88
C PHE A 144 -6.85 1.25 9.76
N GLY A 145 -5.69 0.60 9.84
CA GLY A 145 -5.39 -0.41 10.86
C GLY A 145 -5.51 0.08 12.30
N ILE A 146 -5.02 1.29 12.60
CA ILE A 146 -5.23 1.94 13.91
C ILE A 146 -6.72 2.21 14.15
N VAL A 147 -7.48 2.58 13.11
CA VAL A 147 -8.93 2.77 13.24
C VAL A 147 -9.65 1.44 13.52
N GLY A 148 -9.24 0.34 12.87
CA GLY A 148 -9.71 -1.01 13.19
C GLY A 148 -9.39 -1.41 14.64
N MET A 149 -8.21 -1.04 15.12
CA MET A 149 -7.78 -1.21 16.52
C MET A 149 -8.62 -0.41 17.52
N GLN A 150 -9.03 0.80 17.13
CA GLN A 150 -9.94 1.64 17.91
C GLN A 150 -11.35 1.02 17.99
N LEU A 151 -11.87 0.53 16.86
CA LEU A 151 -13.15 -0.19 16.85
C LEU A 151 -13.11 -1.41 17.77
N ALA A 152 -12.04 -2.20 17.70
CA ALA A 152 -11.83 -3.35 18.57
C ALA A 152 -11.87 -2.98 20.05
N PHE A 153 -11.22 -1.87 20.43
CA PHE A 153 -11.19 -1.36 21.80
C PHE A 153 -12.58 -0.95 22.30
N PHE A 154 -13.30 -0.13 21.53
CA PHE A 154 -14.61 0.35 21.95
C PHE A 154 -15.68 -0.74 21.93
N LEU A 155 -15.57 -1.75 21.06
CA LEU A 155 -16.43 -2.93 21.13
C LEU A 155 -16.15 -3.76 22.38
N PHE A 156 -14.87 -3.94 22.74
CA PHE A 156 -14.49 -4.68 23.95
C PHE A 156 -14.97 -3.98 25.22
N TYR A 157 -14.74 -2.67 25.33
CA TYR A 157 -15.11 -1.85 26.49
C TYR A 157 -16.52 -1.22 26.41
N ARG A 158 -17.36 -1.65 25.47
CA ARG A 158 -18.67 -1.03 25.18
C ARG A 158 -19.58 -0.82 26.39
N ARG A 159 -19.63 -1.77 27.32
CA ARG A 159 -20.48 -1.69 28.52
C ARG A 159 -19.89 -0.72 29.55
N ARG A 160 -18.56 -0.69 29.67
CA ARG A 160 -17.84 0.15 30.64
C ARG A 160 -17.81 1.62 30.23
N LEU A 161 -17.64 1.89 28.94
CA LEU A 161 -17.55 3.26 28.41
C LEU A 161 -18.92 3.85 28.05
N GLY A 162 -19.98 3.03 28.02
CA GLY A 162 -21.36 3.49 27.83
C GLY A 162 -21.56 4.41 26.63
N GLU A 163 -22.20 5.56 26.84
CA GLU A 163 -22.44 6.59 25.82
C GLU A 163 -21.16 7.17 25.23
N PHE A 164 -20.15 7.41 26.06
CA PHE A 164 -18.87 7.95 25.59
C PHE A 164 -18.21 7.02 24.57
N GLY A 165 -18.11 5.73 24.89
CA GLY A 165 -17.56 4.73 23.99
C GLY A 165 -18.39 4.55 22.72
N ARG A 166 -19.73 4.64 22.82
CA ARG A 166 -20.62 4.60 21.65
C ARG A 166 -20.40 5.79 20.72
N ARG A 167 -20.29 7.00 21.26
CA ARG A 167 -20.03 8.22 20.48
C ARG A 167 -18.70 8.12 19.75
N GLN A 168 -17.62 7.78 20.45
CA GLN A 168 -16.30 7.64 19.85
C GLN A 168 -16.29 6.60 18.71
N ARG A 169 -16.86 5.41 18.96
CA ARG A 169 -17.02 4.37 17.93
C ARG A 169 -17.79 4.89 16.72
N ASN A 170 -18.93 5.56 16.94
CA ASN A 170 -19.75 6.04 15.84
C ASN A 170 -19.06 7.16 15.05
N THR A 171 -18.35 8.07 15.71
CA THR A 171 -17.51 9.08 15.04
C THR A 171 -16.44 8.43 14.19
N ALA A 172 -15.72 7.41 14.70
CA ALA A 172 -14.74 6.67 13.93
C ALA A 172 -15.35 5.99 12.69
N LEU A 173 -16.49 5.32 12.84
CA LEU A 173 -17.21 4.67 11.73
C LEU A 173 -17.67 5.68 10.67
N VAL A 174 -18.14 6.86 11.08
CA VAL A 174 -18.52 7.93 10.13
C VAL A 174 -17.29 8.45 9.38
N LEU A 175 -16.17 8.69 10.08
CA LEU A 175 -14.94 9.16 9.43
C LEU A 175 -14.40 8.14 8.42
N ILE A 176 -14.44 6.84 8.75
CA ILE A 176 -14.12 5.76 7.81
C ILE A 176 -15.04 5.81 6.59
N GLY A 177 -16.36 5.86 6.82
CA GLY A 177 -17.35 5.85 5.74
C GLY A 177 -17.17 7.04 4.80
N VAL A 178 -16.97 8.24 5.35
CA VAL A 178 -16.69 9.45 4.56
C VAL A 178 -15.38 9.32 3.80
N SER A 179 -14.31 8.85 4.43
CA SER A 179 -13.02 8.68 3.76
C SER A 179 -13.08 7.70 2.59
N LEU A 180 -13.77 6.56 2.75
CA LEU A 180 -13.94 5.58 1.68
C LEU A 180 -14.83 6.12 0.55
N VAL A 181 -15.93 6.83 0.87
CA VAL A 181 -16.80 7.44 -0.14
C VAL A 181 -16.05 8.49 -0.95
N LEU A 182 -15.25 9.34 -0.30
CA LEU A 182 -14.46 10.36 -0.99
C LEU A 182 -13.31 9.75 -1.82
N GLY A 183 -12.75 8.62 -1.35
CA GLY A 183 -11.76 7.86 -2.10
C GLY A 183 -12.36 7.24 -3.36
N PHE A 184 -13.49 6.52 -3.25
CA PHE A 184 -14.16 5.89 -4.39
C PHE A 184 -14.80 6.89 -5.36
N SER A 185 -15.16 8.09 -4.91
CA SER A 185 -15.69 9.13 -5.78
C SER A 185 -14.64 9.88 -6.60
N GLY A 186 -13.34 9.61 -6.37
CA GLY A 186 -12.23 10.32 -7.01
C GLY A 186 -12.03 11.75 -6.52
N LEU A 187 -12.85 12.25 -5.59
CA LEU A 187 -12.74 13.62 -5.05
C LEU A 187 -11.48 13.80 -4.19
N MET A 188 -11.03 12.72 -3.55
CA MET A 188 -9.74 12.66 -2.88
C MET A 188 -9.10 11.31 -3.19
N PRO A 189 -8.24 11.22 -4.23
CA PRO A 189 -7.60 9.97 -4.63
C PRO A 189 -6.95 9.29 -3.43
N ALA A 190 -7.40 8.07 -3.14
CA ALA A 190 -6.94 7.28 -2.02
C ALA A 190 -7.06 5.79 -2.34
N ASP A 191 -6.15 5.00 -1.78
CA ASP A 191 -6.14 3.57 -1.98
C ASP A 191 -7.15 2.88 -1.05
N ASN A 192 -8.40 2.77 -1.51
CA ASN A 192 -9.49 2.19 -0.72
C ASN A 192 -9.26 0.71 -0.38
N PHE A 193 -8.56 -0.05 -1.23
CA PHE A 193 -8.27 -1.45 -0.97
C PHE A 193 -7.18 -1.61 0.09
N ALA A 194 -6.16 -0.74 0.07
CA ALA A 194 -5.21 -0.64 1.19
C ALA A 194 -5.92 -0.28 2.50
N HIS A 195 -6.87 0.65 2.46
CA HIS A 195 -7.66 1.06 3.64
C HIS A 195 -8.49 -0.08 4.20
N LEU A 196 -9.21 -0.81 3.34
CA LEU A 196 -10.03 -1.94 3.73
C LEU A 196 -9.19 -3.07 4.31
N GLY A 197 -8.10 -3.46 3.62
CA GLY A 197 -7.18 -4.50 4.08
C GLY A 197 -6.53 -4.15 5.42
N GLY A 198 -6.04 -2.91 5.54
CA GLY A 198 -5.46 -2.40 6.78
C GLY A 198 -6.46 -2.37 7.93
N PHE A 199 -7.67 -1.86 7.71
CA PHE A 199 -8.73 -1.82 8.72
C PHE A 199 -9.10 -3.21 9.25
N LEU A 200 -9.34 -4.18 8.36
CA LEU A 200 -9.71 -5.54 8.72
C LEU A 200 -8.57 -6.23 9.49
N ALA A 201 -7.34 -6.13 8.99
CA ALA A 201 -6.16 -6.68 9.66
C ALA A 201 -5.95 -6.06 11.04
N GLY A 202 -6.06 -4.73 11.14
CA GLY A 202 -5.94 -3.98 12.39
C GLY A 202 -6.99 -4.41 13.41
N PHE A 203 -8.26 -4.55 13.00
CA PHE A 203 -9.34 -5.03 13.87
C PHE A 203 -9.09 -6.45 14.38
N VAL A 204 -8.80 -7.39 13.48
CA VAL A 204 -8.61 -8.82 13.80
C VAL A 204 -7.39 -9.02 14.71
N LEU A 205 -6.29 -8.33 14.44
CA LEU A 205 -5.07 -8.40 15.25
C LEU A 205 -5.24 -7.72 16.61
N ALA A 206 -5.89 -6.55 16.66
CA ALA A 206 -6.01 -5.77 17.87
C ALA A 206 -7.03 -6.32 18.87
N TYR A 207 -8.15 -6.88 18.42
CA TYR A 207 -9.21 -7.40 19.30
C TYR A 207 -8.72 -8.38 20.38
N PRO A 208 -7.93 -9.42 20.06
CA PRO A 208 -7.35 -10.28 21.08
C PRO A 208 -6.24 -9.59 21.90
N LEU A 209 -5.65 -8.51 21.41
CA LEU A 209 -4.58 -7.76 22.07
C LEU A 209 -5.08 -6.60 22.93
N VAL A 210 -6.39 -6.31 22.95
CA VAL A 210 -7.00 -5.28 23.81
C VAL A 210 -6.49 -5.47 25.25
N PRO A 211 -5.85 -4.46 25.86
CA PRO A 211 -5.27 -4.58 27.19
C PRO A 211 -6.32 -4.90 28.24
N ARG A 212 -5.94 -5.72 29.22
CA ARG A 212 -6.85 -6.18 30.28
C ARG A 212 -6.17 -6.06 31.63
N TYR A 213 -5.97 -4.81 32.05
CA TYR A 213 -5.29 -4.48 33.31
C TYR A 213 -6.21 -4.72 34.49
N ARG A 214 -5.80 -5.54 35.45
CA ARG A 214 -6.51 -5.76 36.72
C ARG A 214 -5.53 -5.64 37.89
N ILE A 215 -6.03 -5.26 39.06
CA ILE A 215 -5.24 -5.34 40.30
C ILE A 215 -5.20 -6.81 40.72
N ASP A 216 -4.02 -7.33 41.03
CA ASP A 216 -3.87 -8.70 41.53
C ASP A 216 -4.45 -8.82 42.96
N PRO A 217 -5.57 -9.56 43.14
CA PRO A 217 -6.25 -9.62 44.43
C PRO A 217 -5.44 -10.36 45.49
N ASN A 218 -4.52 -11.24 45.07
CA ASN A 218 -3.71 -12.07 45.98
C ASN A 218 -2.36 -11.44 46.32
N ASN A 219 -2.08 -10.24 45.80
CA ASN A 219 -0.82 -9.56 46.00
C ASN A 219 -0.98 -8.42 47.01
N THR A 220 -0.33 -8.54 48.16
CA THR A 220 -0.30 -7.51 49.21
C THR A 220 0.23 -6.16 48.70
N ARG A 221 0.99 -6.14 47.59
CA ARG A 221 1.50 -4.92 46.95
C ARG A 221 0.59 -4.35 45.84
N ARG A 222 -0.63 -4.89 45.65
CA ARG A 222 -1.62 -4.43 44.64
C ARG A 222 -1.02 -4.21 43.24
N ARG A 223 -0.19 -5.14 42.75
CA ARG A 223 0.42 -5.01 41.41
C ARG A 223 -0.63 -5.11 40.31
N ILE A 224 -0.50 -4.27 39.29
CA ILE A 224 -1.33 -4.34 38.08
C ILE A 224 -0.82 -5.49 37.20
N GLN A 225 -1.72 -6.36 36.78
CA GLN A 225 -1.46 -7.43 35.82
C GLN A 225 -2.23 -7.22 34.53
N ASP A 226 -1.59 -7.49 33.40
CA ASP A 226 -2.23 -7.48 32.10
C ASP A 226 -2.56 -8.90 31.61
N ARG A 227 -3.86 -9.23 31.57
CA ARG A 227 -4.35 -10.55 31.14
C ARG A 227 -4.22 -10.77 29.63
N ALA A 228 -4.01 -9.72 28.86
CA ALA A 228 -3.78 -9.77 27.42
C ALA A 228 -2.35 -9.36 27.03
N SER A 229 -1.39 -9.42 27.98
CA SER A 229 0.03 -9.08 27.71
C SER A 229 0.58 -9.80 26.48
N LEU A 230 1.45 -9.12 25.73
CA LEU A 230 2.15 -9.71 24.58
C LEU A 230 2.95 -10.95 24.99
N ARG A 231 3.48 -11.02 26.22
CA ARG A 231 4.14 -12.24 26.73
C ARG A 231 3.21 -13.47 26.75
N ARG A 232 1.92 -13.29 27.02
CA ARG A 232 0.94 -14.40 27.02
C ARG A 232 0.35 -14.67 25.65
N ARG A 233 0.33 -13.66 24.78
CA ARG A 233 -0.27 -13.70 23.44
C ARG A 233 0.76 -13.50 22.34
N TRP A 234 2.00 -13.95 22.57
CA TRP A 234 3.13 -13.76 21.64
C TRP A 234 2.88 -14.47 20.30
N TRP A 235 2.11 -15.55 20.34
CA TRP A 235 1.69 -16.32 19.18
C TRP A 235 0.78 -15.53 18.24
N MET A 236 0.09 -14.48 18.70
CA MET A 236 -0.80 -13.68 17.85
C MET A 236 -0.02 -12.91 16.76
N PRO A 237 0.97 -12.05 17.09
CA PRO A 237 1.83 -11.45 16.08
C PRO A 237 2.51 -12.48 15.17
N VAL A 238 2.96 -13.61 15.71
CA VAL A 238 3.61 -14.67 14.92
C VAL A 238 2.63 -15.27 13.92
N LEU A 239 1.40 -15.62 14.32
CA LEU A 239 0.38 -16.12 13.40
C LEU A 239 0.02 -15.08 12.35
N SER A 240 -0.03 -13.79 12.71
CA SER A 240 -0.28 -12.72 11.74
C SER A 240 0.85 -12.57 10.73
N VAL A 241 2.11 -12.74 11.13
CA VAL A 241 3.24 -12.77 10.21
C VAL A 241 3.16 -14.00 9.29
N VAL A 242 2.84 -15.18 9.82
CA VAL A 242 2.66 -16.40 9.01
C VAL A 242 1.53 -16.22 8.01
N ALA A 243 0.40 -15.65 8.43
CA ALA A 243 -0.73 -15.34 7.56
C ALA A 243 -0.34 -14.32 6.48
N LEU A 244 0.42 -13.29 6.84
CA LEU A 244 0.92 -12.29 5.89
C LEU A 244 1.83 -12.94 4.85
N VAL A 245 2.84 -13.71 5.27
CA VAL A 245 3.76 -14.42 4.36
C VAL A 245 3.00 -15.38 3.45
N SER A 246 2.03 -16.12 3.99
CA SER A 246 1.20 -17.04 3.21
C SER A 246 0.34 -16.29 2.18
N ALA A 247 -0.26 -15.17 2.59
CA ALA A 247 -1.03 -14.32 1.68
C ALA A 247 -0.14 -13.69 0.61
N THR A 248 1.05 -13.20 0.96
CA THR A 248 2.03 -12.70 -0.01
C THR A 248 2.39 -13.77 -1.02
N TRP A 249 2.71 -14.99 -0.56
CA TRP A 249 3.02 -16.10 -1.45
C TRP A 249 1.85 -16.45 -2.38
N LEU A 250 0.61 -16.44 -1.88
CA LEU A 250 -0.60 -16.68 -2.69
C LEU A 250 -0.80 -15.61 -3.76
N VAL A 251 -0.69 -14.33 -3.38
CA VAL A 251 -0.82 -13.20 -4.31
C VAL A 251 0.27 -13.25 -5.38
N PHE A 252 1.52 -13.52 -4.98
CA PHE A 252 2.63 -13.67 -5.92
C PHE A 252 2.40 -14.85 -6.86
N SER A 253 1.98 -15.99 -6.33
CA SER A 253 1.70 -17.18 -7.14
C SER A 253 0.55 -16.92 -8.11
N PHE A 254 -0.49 -16.21 -7.69
CA PHE A 254 -1.60 -15.81 -8.55
C PHE A 254 -1.12 -14.95 -9.73
N TRP A 255 -0.38 -13.89 -9.45
CA TRP A 255 0.16 -13.01 -10.50
C TRP A 255 1.19 -13.73 -11.37
N ALA A 256 2.12 -14.49 -10.80
CA ALA A 256 3.13 -15.25 -11.56
C ALA A 256 2.54 -16.41 -12.38
N SER A 257 1.40 -16.95 -11.98
CA SER A 257 0.70 -18.01 -12.73
C SER A 257 -0.04 -17.50 -13.96
N GLY A 258 -0.13 -16.18 -14.14
CA GLY A 258 -0.82 -15.57 -15.27
C GLY A 258 -2.32 -15.42 -15.14
N TRP A 259 -2.92 -16.01 -14.12
CA TRP A 259 -4.33 -15.85 -13.78
C TRP A 259 -4.71 -14.42 -13.36
N GLY A 260 -3.74 -13.61 -12.95
CA GLY A 260 -3.94 -12.19 -12.68
C GLY A 260 -3.99 -11.31 -13.93
N GLY A 261 -3.67 -11.82 -15.12
CA GLY A 261 -3.51 -10.97 -16.30
C GLY A 261 -2.10 -10.42 -16.49
N ILE A 262 -1.10 -11.02 -15.82
CA ILE A 262 0.29 -11.05 -16.30
C ILE A 262 0.68 -12.51 -16.41
N GLU A 263 0.25 -13.24 -17.45
CA GLU A 263 0.97 -14.49 -17.76
C GLU A 263 2.39 -14.12 -18.21
N PRO A 264 3.36 -15.04 -18.09
CA PRO A 264 4.58 -15.06 -18.90
C PRO A 264 4.28 -15.19 -20.42
N GLY A 265 3.29 -14.43 -20.91
CA GLY A 265 2.49 -14.61 -22.12
C GLY A 265 1.07 -14.01 -22.05
N GLY A 266 0.71 -13.31 -20.96
CA GLY A 266 -0.66 -12.96 -20.62
C GLY A 266 -0.82 -11.47 -20.59
N HIS A 267 -0.75 -10.94 -21.78
CA HIS A 267 -1.01 -9.57 -22.13
C HIS A 267 -2.20 -9.69 -23.09
N SER A 268 -3.09 -8.70 -23.11
CA SER A 268 -4.31 -8.85 -23.93
C SER A 268 -4.00 -8.93 -25.45
N GLY A 269 -2.79 -8.49 -25.82
CA GLY A 269 -2.10 -8.62 -27.10
C GLY A 269 -0.59 -8.36 -26.97
N GLY A 270 0.08 -8.05 -28.07
CA GLY A 270 1.54 -7.87 -28.10
C GLY A 270 2.25 -8.93 -28.95
N GLY A 271 3.58 -8.93 -28.92
CA GLY A 271 4.40 -9.79 -29.77
C GLY A 271 5.85 -9.33 -29.91
N THR A 272 6.48 -9.64 -31.03
CA THR A 272 7.83 -9.12 -31.34
C THR A 272 7.74 -7.88 -32.22
N ILE A 273 8.54 -6.87 -31.94
CA ILE A 273 8.69 -5.68 -32.78
C ILE A 273 10.14 -5.53 -33.23
N ALA A 274 10.36 -5.26 -34.52
CA ALA A 274 11.68 -5.00 -35.08
C ALA A 274 11.97 -3.50 -35.15
N TYR A 275 13.26 -3.13 -35.21
CA TYR A 275 13.65 -1.75 -35.47
C TYR A 275 13.10 -1.23 -36.80
N GLY A 276 12.53 -0.03 -36.77
CA GLY A 276 11.87 0.61 -37.91
C GLY A 276 10.42 0.16 -38.14
N GLN A 277 9.90 -0.75 -37.32
CA GLN A 277 8.54 -1.25 -37.44
C GLN A 277 7.54 -0.37 -36.68
N THR A 278 6.34 -0.27 -37.25
CA THR A 278 5.13 0.17 -36.56
C THR A 278 4.18 -1.02 -36.42
N VAL A 279 3.68 -1.28 -35.23
CA VAL A 279 2.69 -2.33 -34.94
C VAL A 279 1.41 -1.71 -34.42
N GLN A 280 0.27 -2.32 -34.78
CA GLN A 280 -1.04 -1.94 -34.26
C GLN A 280 -1.40 -2.87 -33.12
N GLY A 281 -1.82 -2.29 -32.01
CA GLY A 281 -2.34 -3.01 -30.86
C GLY A 281 -3.72 -2.51 -30.47
N GLN A 282 -4.39 -3.30 -29.64
CA GLN A 282 -5.73 -3.00 -29.13
C GLN A 282 -5.76 -3.37 -27.66
N LEU A 283 -5.72 -2.35 -26.79
CA LEU A 283 -5.88 -2.55 -25.36
C LEU A 283 -7.32 -2.94 -25.07
N ARG A 284 -7.51 -4.04 -24.33
CA ARG A 284 -8.83 -4.57 -23.98
C ARG A 284 -9.23 -4.28 -22.54
N ASP A 285 -8.24 -4.10 -21.69
CA ASP A 285 -8.36 -3.87 -20.26
C ASP A 285 -7.10 -3.17 -19.74
N GLU A 286 -7.06 -2.96 -18.44
CA GLU A 286 -5.97 -2.29 -17.71
C GLU A 286 -4.65 -3.07 -17.71
N ALA A 287 -4.62 -4.32 -18.22
CA ALA A 287 -3.46 -5.19 -18.15
C ALA A 287 -2.38 -4.91 -19.22
N GLY A 288 -2.70 -4.12 -20.25
CA GLY A 288 -1.74 -3.71 -21.27
C GLY A 288 -1.30 -4.81 -22.26
N ASP A 289 -0.38 -4.45 -23.14
CA ASP A 289 0.27 -5.32 -24.13
C ASP A 289 1.79 -5.34 -23.92
N LEU A 290 2.46 -6.49 -24.10
CA LEU A 290 3.94 -6.56 -24.11
C LEU A 290 4.51 -6.79 -25.51
N TRP A 291 5.48 -5.97 -25.87
CA TRP A 291 6.25 -6.10 -27.11
C TRP A 291 7.72 -6.34 -26.82
N THR A 292 8.31 -7.34 -27.45
CA THR A 292 9.72 -7.68 -27.25
C THR A 292 10.57 -7.32 -28.46
N PHE A 293 11.82 -6.91 -28.23
CA PHE A 293 12.80 -6.68 -29.28
C PHE A 293 14.21 -7.03 -28.82
N GLU A 294 15.08 -7.42 -29.76
CA GLU A 294 16.49 -7.70 -29.47
C GLU A 294 17.31 -6.41 -29.49
N GLY A 295 17.96 -6.10 -28.37
CA GLY A 295 18.81 -4.93 -28.18
C GLY A 295 20.26 -5.29 -27.89
N LYS A 296 21.18 -4.39 -28.26
CA LYS A 296 22.61 -4.45 -27.92
C LYS A 296 23.01 -3.26 -27.07
N ALA A 297 23.91 -3.51 -26.13
CA ALA A 297 24.47 -2.48 -25.26
C ALA A 297 25.05 -1.32 -26.10
N GLY A 298 24.73 -0.09 -25.71
CA GLY A 298 25.14 1.14 -26.40
C GLY A 298 24.30 1.53 -27.60
N GLN A 299 23.32 0.73 -28.03
CA GLN A 299 22.35 1.17 -29.04
C GLN A 299 21.44 2.23 -28.46
N VAL A 300 21.08 3.21 -29.29
CA VAL A 300 20.15 4.27 -28.92
C VAL A 300 18.82 3.97 -29.59
N VAL A 301 17.75 3.90 -28.81
CA VAL A 301 16.40 3.60 -29.29
C VAL A 301 15.44 4.75 -29.02
N THR A 302 14.48 4.92 -29.92
CA THR A 302 13.30 5.75 -29.69
C THR A 302 12.07 4.86 -29.77
N ILE A 303 11.24 4.89 -28.74
CA ILE A 303 10.00 4.14 -28.67
C ILE A 303 8.86 5.15 -28.63
N SER A 304 7.80 4.95 -29.41
CA SER A 304 6.65 5.87 -29.43
C SER A 304 5.35 5.09 -29.52
N MET A 305 4.38 5.46 -28.70
CA MET A 305 3.03 4.94 -28.74
C MET A 305 2.06 6.07 -29.05
N GLN A 306 1.26 5.87 -30.08
CA GLN A 306 0.32 6.87 -30.58
C GLN A 306 -1.11 6.35 -30.55
N SER A 307 -2.02 7.14 -29.99
CA SER A 307 -3.45 6.84 -29.99
C SER A 307 -4.31 8.12 -30.09
N ASN A 308 -5.52 7.96 -30.61
CA ASN A 308 -6.59 8.97 -30.55
C ASN A 308 -7.73 8.55 -29.61
N GLU A 309 -7.64 7.37 -29.00
CA GLU A 309 -8.71 6.74 -28.20
C GLU A 309 -8.35 6.65 -26.71
N ILE A 310 -7.06 6.55 -26.40
CA ILE A 310 -6.54 6.30 -25.06
C ILE A 310 -5.43 7.28 -24.70
N ASP A 311 -5.21 7.45 -23.40
CA ASP A 311 -4.07 8.18 -22.87
C ASP A 311 -2.84 7.28 -22.84
N ALA A 312 -2.00 7.34 -23.87
CA ALA A 312 -0.98 6.32 -24.11
C ALA A 312 0.14 6.39 -23.07
N GLN A 313 0.57 5.24 -22.55
CA GLN A 313 1.73 5.11 -21.68
C GLN A 313 2.59 3.93 -22.11
N ILE A 314 3.91 4.10 -22.10
CA ILE A 314 4.88 3.04 -22.39
C ILE A 314 5.92 2.90 -21.30
N GLY A 315 6.24 1.67 -20.91
CA GLY A 315 7.37 1.32 -20.06
C GLY A 315 8.40 0.48 -20.84
N LEU A 316 9.68 0.63 -20.52
CA LEU A 316 10.78 -0.17 -21.06
C LEU A 316 11.44 -0.94 -19.92
N PHE A 317 11.66 -2.23 -20.16
CA PHE A 317 12.34 -3.15 -19.27
C PHE A 317 13.49 -3.84 -20.01
N ASP A 318 14.55 -4.16 -19.27
CA ASP A 318 15.75 -4.81 -19.78
C ASP A 318 15.59 -6.36 -19.89
N PRO A 319 16.63 -7.08 -20.36
CA PRO A 319 16.58 -8.54 -20.49
C PRO A 319 16.45 -9.34 -19.20
N ASP A 320 16.82 -8.76 -18.06
CA ASP A 320 16.59 -9.33 -16.73
C ASP A 320 15.22 -8.91 -16.16
N ASN A 321 14.41 -8.24 -17.00
CA ASN A 321 13.14 -7.58 -16.70
C ASN A 321 13.27 -6.39 -15.75
N GLU A 322 14.45 -5.83 -15.52
CA GLU A 322 14.58 -4.63 -14.70
C GLU A 322 13.93 -3.43 -15.41
N TYR A 323 13.19 -2.63 -14.65
CA TYR A 323 12.58 -1.40 -15.16
C TYR A 323 13.66 -0.39 -15.53
N LEU A 324 13.57 0.18 -16.73
CA LEU A 324 14.54 1.14 -17.24
C LEU A 324 14.00 2.57 -17.28
N THR A 325 12.82 2.77 -17.86
CA THR A 325 12.20 4.08 -18.03
C THR A 325 10.76 3.91 -18.50
N GLU A 326 9.94 4.95 -18.36
CA GLU A 326 8.62 5.06 -18.97
C GLU A 326 8.39 6.45 -19.55
N ASP A 327 7.31 6.60 -20.31
CA ASP A 327 6.80 7.90 -20.78
C ASP A 327 5.29 7.78 -21.04
N ASP A 328 4.53 8.86 -20.85
CA ASP A 328 3.09 8.94 -21.08
C ASP A 328 2.61 10.17 -21.88
N ASP A 329 3.38 11.26 -22.00
CA ASP A 329 2.91 12.46 -22.72
C ASP A 329 3.96 13.20 -23.59
N SER A 330 5.21 12.73 -23.64
CA SER A 330 6.28 13.42 -24.39
C SER A 330 6.16 13.29 -25.91
N GLY A 331 5.22 12.46 -26.41
CA GLY A 331 4.91 12.30 -27.83
C GLY A 331 4.00 13.40 -28.41
N GLY A 332 3.46 14.27 -27.55
CA GLY A 332 2.55 15.36 -27.90
C GLY A 332 1.08 14.94 -27.94
N GLY A 333 0.21 15.71 -27.27
CA GLY A 333 -1.17 15.30 -27.02
C GLY A 333 -1.21 14.25 -25.91
N TYR A 334 -1.90 13.14 -26.15
CA TYR A 334 -2.01 11.97 -25.26
C TYR A 334 -1.14 10.80 -25.75
N ASN A 335 0.02 11.12 -26.33
CA ASN A 335 0.92 10.13 -26.94
C ASN A 335 2.21 10.04 -26.13
N ALA A 336 2.71 8.81 -25.95
CA ALA A 336 3.94 8.56 -25.24
C ALA A 336 5.15 8.41 -26.16
N ARG A 337 6.32 8.88 -25.71
CA ARG A 337 7.59 8.76 -26.41
C ARG A 337 8.80 8.72 -25.47
N ILE A 338 9.43 7.56 -25.38
CA ILE A 338 10.79 7.40 -24.86
C ILE A 338 11.77 7.82 -25.97
N GLU A 339 12.33 9.02 -25.86
CA GLU A 339 13.26 9.58 -26.86
C GLU A 339 14.72 9.29 -26.51
N THR A 340 15.48 8.77 -27.49
CA THR A 340 16.96 8.64 -27.40
C THR A 340 17.49 7.87 -26.18
N TYR A 341 16.89 6.73 -25.86
CA TYR A 341 17.33 5.90 -24.72
C TYR A 341 18.52 5.00 -25.10
N ILE A 342 19.60 5.02 -24.32
CA ILE A 342 20.79 4.18 -24.53
C ILE A 342 20.62 2.85 -23.79
N LEU A 343 20.62 1.74 -24.52
CA LEU A 343 20.47 0.40 -23.94
C LEU A 343 21.71 0.03 -23.10
N PRO A 344 21.57 -0.31 -21.80
CA PRO A 344 22.71 -0.56 -20.92
C PRO A 344 23.37 -1.93 -21.15
N VAL A 345 22.60 -2.93 -21.59
CA VAL A 345 23.04 -4.32 -21.75
C VAL A 345 22.56 -4.88 -23.10
N SER A 346 22.98 -6.11 -23.45
CA SER A 346 22.50 -6.78 -24.65
C SER A 346 21.54 -7.91 -24.28
N GLY A 347 20.46 -8.08 -25.04
CA GLY A 347 19.48 -9.14 -24.83
C GLY A 347 18.09 -8.74 -25.32
N THR A 348 17.07 -9.50 -24.90
CA THR A 348 15.67 -9.26 -25.26
C THR A 348 15.05 -8.22 -24.34
N TYR A 349 14.71 -7.05 -24.86
CA TYR A 349 14.02 -5.99 -24.13
C TYR A 349 12.51 -6.15 -24.22
N THR A 350 11.80 -5.62 -23.23
CA THR A 350 10.34 -5.64 -23.16
C THR A 350 9.78 -4.23 -23.09
N ILE A 351 8.85 -3.92 -23.98
CA ILE A 351 8.06 -2.69 -24.01
C ILE A 351 6.67 -3.02 -23.48
N TYR A 352 6.25 -2.36 -22.42
CA TYR A 352 4.90 -2.42 -21.90
C TYR A 352 4.08 -1.26 -22.43
N ALA A 353 3.00 -1.53 -23.17
CA ALA A 353 2.09 -0.53 -23.72
C ALA A 353 0.76 -0.59 -22.97
N VAL A 354 0.31 0.53 -22.41
CA VAL A 354 -0.89 0.63 -21.56
C VAL A 354 -1.60 1.97 -21.75
N SER A 355 -2.83 2.08 -21.26
CA SER A 355 -3.53 3.36 -21.10
C SER A 355 -3.33 3.88 -19.68
N SER A 356 -2.90 5.13 -19.51
CA SER A 356 -2.66 5.76 -18.21
C SER A 356 -3.94 5.82 -17.34
N ASP A 357 -5.10 5.92 -18.00
CA ASP A 357 -6.43 5.95 -17.37
C ASP A 357 -7.15 4.58 -17.36
N GLY A 358 -6.48 3.51 -17.82
CA GLY A 358 -7.02 2.15 -17.87
C GLY A 358 -8.10 1.92 -18.93
N GLN A 359 -8.37 2.88 -19.82
CA GLN A 359 -9.39 2.71 -20.85
C GLN A 359 -8.94 1.77 -21.99
N PRO A 360 -9.85 0.94 -22.53
CA PRO A 360 -9.57 0.16 -23.72
C PRO A 360 -9.54 1.05 -24.97
N GLY A 361 -8.67 0.71 -25.92
CA GLY A 361 -8.61 1.42 -27.21
C GLY A 361 -7.44 1.01 -28.10
N ALA A 362 -7.50 1.45 -29.34
CA ALA A 362 -6.49 1.14 -30.35
C ALA A 362 -5.24 2.03 -30.22
N TYR A 363 -4.07 1.49 -30.56
CA TYR A 363 -2.83 2.27 -30.59
C TYR A 363 -1.86 1.78 -31.69
N ASN A 364 -0.90 2.65 -32.03
CA ASN A 364 0.25 2.31 -32.86
C ASN A 364 1.53 2.42 -32.04
N LEU A 365 2.29 1.33 -31.93
CA LEU A 365 3.61 1.32 -31.30
C LEU A 365 4.71 1.32 -32.36
N ILE A 366 5.72 2.16 -32.16
CA ILE A 366 6.81 2.41 -33.11
C ILE A 366 8.14 2.24 -32.39
N LEU A 367 9.02 1.40 -32.93
CA LEU A 367 10.38 1.23 -32.43
C LEU A 367 11.38 1.71 -33.49
N LYS A 368 12.26 2.66 -33.13
CA LYS A 368 13.33 3.16 -34.01
C LYS A 368 14.69 2.96 -33.37
N LEU A 369 15.64 2.54 -34.20
CA LEU A 369 17.07 2.59 -33.86
C LEU A 369 17.63 3.93 -34.34
N ASP A 370 18.22 4.70 -33.44
CA ASP A 370 18.88 5.95 -33.80
C ASP A 370 20.34 5.67 -34.17
N ASN A 371 20.61 5.72 -35.47
CA ASN A 371 21.94 5.50 -36.02
C ASN A 371 22.80 6.78 -36.05
N SER A 372 22.24 7.95 -35.67
CA SER A 372 22.94 9.23 -35.78
C SER A 372 24.08 9.38 -34.76
N ILE A 373 24.08 8.59 -33.69
CA ILE A 373 25.06 8.69 -32.59
C ILE A 373 26.30 7.79 -32.81
N ASN A 374 26.25 6.85 -33.77
CA ASN A 374 27.37 5.94 -34.08
C ASN A 374 28.31 6.44 -35.21
N GLN A 375 28.19 7.69 -35.66
CA GLN A 375 29.02 8.24 -36.74
C GLN A 375 30.11 9.24 -36.29
N THR A 376 30.53 9.21 -35.03
CA THR A 376 31.74 9.94 -34.61
C THR A 376 32.77 8.99 -33.99
N SER A 377 33.48 8.29 -34.88
CA SER A 377 34.80 7.70 -34.59
C SER A 377 35.90 8.72 -34.85
#